data_AF-A0A961MFT4-F1
#
_entry.id   AF-A0A961MFT4-F1
#
_cell.length_a   1.000
_cell.length_b   1.000
_cell.length_c   1.000
_cell.angle_alpha   90.00
_cell.angle_beta   90.00
_cell.angle_gamma   90.00
#
_symmetry.space_group_name_H-M   'P 1'
#
loop_
_entity.id
_entity.type
_entity.pdbx_description
1 polymer ?
#
loop_
_entity_poly.entity_id
_entity_poly.type
_entity_poly.pdbx_seq_one_letter_code
_entity_poly.pdbx_strand_id
1 'polypeptide(L)' 'MIPGIASRRRFSDLTEQEVLALAISSEEDDARIYRQYAERLRKDYAASAKV' A
#
# COMPACT_ATOMS: atom_id res chain seq x y z
N MET A 1 9.33 27.46 -8.03
CA MET A 1 9.03 26.11 -7.47
C MET A 1 7.99 25.47 -8.37
N ILE A 2 8.30 24.33 -9.00
CA ILE A 2 7.36 23.61 -9.87
C ILE A 2 6.44 22.75 -8.99
N PRO A 3 5.11 22.91 -9.05
CA PRO A 3 4.18 22.05 -8.33
C PRO A 3 4.14 20.69 -9.06
N GLY A 4 4.77 19.67 -8.50
CA GLY A 4 4.77 18.35 -9.12
C GLY A 4 5.98 17.45 -8.82
N ILE A 5 7.05 18.00 -8.22
CA ILE A 5 8.10 17.17 -7.64
C ILE A 5 7.87 17.15 -6.14
N ALA A 6 6.95 16.29 -5.67
CA ALA A 6 6.94 15.92 -4.26
C ALA A 6 8.29 15.25 -3.99
N SER A 7 9.22 15.96 -3.35
CA SER A 7 10.44 15.35 -2.86
C SER A 7 10.04 14.25 -1.90
N ARG A 8 10.17 12.99 -2.32
CA ARG A 8 9.93 11.84 -1.46
C ARG A 8 10.96 11.94 -0.33
N ARG A 9 10.50 12.29 0.88
CA ARG A 9 11.37 12.39 2.06
C ARG A 9 12.09 11.07 2.25
N ARG A 10 13.36 11.13 2.66
CA ARG A 10 14.09 9.91 2.99
C ARG A 10 13.46 9.32 4.25
N PHE A 11 13.46 8.00 4.34
CA PHE A 11 12.93 7.31 5.52
C PHE A 11 13.64 7.74 6.82
N SER A 12 14.95 8.02 6.74
CA SER A 12 15.76 8.55 7.84
C SER A 12 15.28 9.89 8.39
N ASP A 13 14.50 10.64 7.61
CA ASP A 13 14.07 11.99 7.95
C ASP A 13 12.68 11.98 8.60
N LEU A 14 12.06 10.81 8.78
CA LEU A 14 10.72 10.66 9.34
C LEU A 14 10.76 10.62 10.87
N THR A 15 9.79 11.26 11.50
CA THR A 15 9.53 11.08 12.93
C THR A 15 8.88 9.72 13.21
N GLU A 16 8.89 9.26 14.46
CA GLU A 16 8.22 8.00 14.85
C GLU A 16 6.73 7.98 14.47
N GLN A 17 6.03 9.11 14.64
CA GLN A 17 4.63 9.23 14.25
C GLN A 17 4.44 9.12 12.73
N GLU A 18 5.36 9.70 11.95
CA GLU A 18 5.33 9.61 10.48
C GLU A 18 5.65 8.19 10.00
N VAL A 19 6.56 7.48 10.68
CA VAL A 19 6.84 6.06 10.39
C VAL A 19 5.61 5.20 10.71
N LEU A 20 4.94 5.44 11.83
CA LEU A 20 3.71 4.73 12.18
C LEU A 20 2.59 4.99 11.17
N ALA A 21 2.38 6.25 10.79
CA ALA A 21 1.39 6.62 9.78
C ALA A 21 1.71 5.98 8.42
N LEU A 22 2.99 5.96 8.02
CA LEU A 22 3.44 5.29 6.82
C LEU A 22 3.10 3.80 6.87
N ALA A 23 3.46 3.11 7.94
CA ALA A 23 3.19 1.69 8.10
C ALA A 23 1.70 1.35 8.00
N ILE A 24 0.84 2.09 8.70
CA ILE A 24 -0.63 1.91 8.62
C ILE A 24 -1.11 2.09 7.18
N SER A 25 -0.68 3.17 6.53
CA SER A 25 -1.09 3.46 5.15
C SER A 25 -0.62 2.39 4.16
N SER A 26 0.57 1.82 4.37
CA SER A 26 1.13 0.76 3.54
C SER A 26 0.34 -0.55 3.69
N GLU A 27 0.02 -0.94 4.93
CA GLU A 27 -0.80 -2.15 5.19
C GLU A 27 -2.22 -2.02 4.62
N GLU A 28 -2.84 -0.84 4.71
CA GLU A 28 -4.15 -0.60 4.11
C GLU A 28 -4.13 -0.68 2.58
N ASP A 29 -3.05 -0.19 1.95
CA ASP A 29 -2.88 -0.27 0.50
C ASP A 29 -2.63 -1.72 0.05
N ASP A 30 -1.76 -2.45 0.75
CA ASP A 30 -1.50 -3.87 0.49
C ASP A 30 -2.78 -4.70 0.62
N ALA A 31 -3.58 -4.50 1.68
CA ALA A 31 -4.86 -5.17 1.85
C ALA A 31 -5.87 -4.85 0.73
N ARG A 32 -5.82 -3.63 0.16
CA ARG A 32 -6.65 -3.25 -1.00
C ARG A 32 -6.17 -3.94 -2.27
N ILE A 33 -4.86 -3.96 -2.50
CA ILE A 33 -4.22 -4.61 -3.66
C ILE A 33 -4.50 -6.12 -3.65
N TYR A 34 -4.32 -6.79 -2.50
CA TYR A 34 -4.60 -8.22 -2.38
C TYR A 34 -6.06 -8.56 -2.64
N ARG A 35 -7.01 -7.75 -2.14
CA ARG A 35 -8.43 -7.93 -2.48
C ARG A 35 -8.70 -7.79 -3.98
N GLN A 36 -8.09 -6.80 -4.64
CA GLN A 36 -8.25 -6.66 -6.10
C GLN A 36 -7.71 -7.86 -6.86
N TYR A 37 -6.56 -8.41 -6.46
CA TYR A 37 -6.05 -9.64 -7.06
C TYR A 37 -6.94 -10.84 -6.79
N ALA A 38 -7.44 -11.00 -5.56
CA ALA A 38 -8.36 -12.06 -5.20
C ALA A 38 -9.64 -12.02 -6.05
N GLU A 39 -10.23 -10.84 -6.24
CA GLU A 39 -11.41 -10.68 -7.10
C GLU A 39 -11.15 -11.09 -8.56
N ARG A 40 -9.98 -10.75 -9.11
CA ARG A 40 -9.60 -11.19 -10.46
C ARG A 40 -9.40 -12.70 -10.56
N LEU A 41 -8.81 -13.31 -9.53
CA LEU A 41 -8.52 -14.74 -9.49
C LEU A 41 -9.74 -15.60 -9.15
N ARG A 42 -10.79 -15.02 -8.57
CA ARG A 42 -11.95 -15.77 -8.02
C ARG A 42 -12.65 -16.67 -9.02
N LYS A 43 -12.68 -16.31 -10.31
CA LYS A 43 -13.32 -17.11 -11.36
C LYS A 43 -12.52 -18.36 -11.73
N ASP A 44 -11.22 -18.20 -12.01
CA ASP A 44 -10.40 -19.26 -12.60
C ASP A 44 -9.59 -20.03 -11.53
N TYR A 45 -9.33 -19.42 -10.38
CA TYR A 45 -8.46 -19.92 -9.31
C TYR A 45 -9.02 -19.61 -7.91
N ALA A 46 -10.24 -20.09 -7.63
CA ALA A 46 -10.98 -19.78 -6.40
C ALA A 46 -10.23 -20.11 -5.08
N ALA A 47 -9.35 -21.12 -5.07
CA ALA A 47 -8.55 -21.47 -3.91
C ALA A 47 -7.50 -20.38 -3.59
N SER A 48 -6.87 -19.80 -4.62
CA SER A 48 -5.88 -18.71 -4.48
C SER A 48 -6.51 -17.37 -4.14
N ALA A 49 -7.81 -17.20 -4.41
CA ALA A 49 -8.58 -15.98 -4.10
C ALA A 49 -9.11 -15.93 -2.65
N LYS A 50 -8.75 -16.90 -1.79
CA LYS A 50 -9.09 -16.88 -0.37
C LYS A 50 -8.11 -15.97 0.38
N VAL A 51 -8.56 -14.76 0.67
CA VAL A 51 -7.93 -13.75 1.52
C VAL A 51 -8.94 -13.21 2.51
#